data_AF-A0A0K1ZUE7-F1
#
_entry.id   AF-A0A0K1ZUE7-F1
#
_cell.length_a   1.000
_cell.length_b   1.000
_cell.length_c   1.000
_cell.angle_alpha   90.00
_cell.angle_beta   90.00
_cell.angle_gamma   90.00
#
_symmetry.space_group_name_H-M   'P 1'
#
loop_
_entity.id
_entity.type
_entity.pdbx_description
1 polymer ?
#
loop_
_entity_poly.entity_id
_entity_poly.type
_entity_poly.pdbx_seq_one_letter_code
_entity_poly.pdbx_strand_id
1 'polypeptide(L)'
;MRPLSDHLSSYAAYHQDGRNIATHFFGIPVIVVAVAVLFSRPVLGLLPGGVAVTPALLLLVAVTVFYLRLDVVFGLAMLGLIGMAVWVGHHVAAHSTVAWLSVGLGLFVIGWIVQFVGHYYEGRKPAFVDDLAGLVIGPLFLLAETVFAMGLRGALRDEVASRARAMRAAAPGKHAAA
;
A
#
# COMPACT_ATOMS: atom_id res chain seq x y z
N MET A 1 -4.23 -6.40 -17.59
CA MET A 1 -3.75 -6.37 -16.19
C MET A 1 -3.97 -7.73 -15.57
N ARG A 2 -3.10 -8.17 -14.65
CA ARG A 2 -3.39 -9.35 -13.82
C ARG A 2 -4.68 -9.09 -13.01
N PRO A 3 -5.55 -10.08 -12.79
CA PRO A 3 -6.75 -9.92 -11.98
C PRO A 3 -6.41 -9.63 -10.52
N LEU A 4 -7.38 -9.08 -9.78
CA LEU A 4 -7.23 -8.78 -8.34
C LEU A 4 -6.78 -10.02 -7.55
N SER A 5 -7.41 -11.17 -7.80
CA SER A 5 -7.10 -12.42 -7.08
C SER A 5 -5.64 -12.85 -7.26
N ASP A 6 -5.04 -12.64 -8.44
CA ASP A 6 -3.64 -12.94 -8.71
C ASP A 6 -2.68 -12.03 -7.95
N HIS A 7 -2.99 -10.74 -7.88
CA HIS A 7 -2.20 -9.78 -7.10
C HIS A 7 -2.23 -10.12 -5.61
N LEU A 8 -3.44 -10.34 -5.06
CA LEU A 8 -3.63 -10.68 -3.66
C LEU A 8 -3.01 -12.03 -3.30
N SER A 9 -3.17 -13.06 -4.14
CA SER A 9 -2.60 -14.39 -3.88
C SER A 9 -1.09 -14.40 -3.96
N SER A 10 -0.50 -13.62 -4.89
CA SER A 10 0.95 -13.46 -4.99
C SER A 10 1.51 -12.81 -3.72
N TYR A 11 0.84 -11.75 -3.23
CA TYR A 11 1.24 -11.07 -2.00
C TYR A 11 1.11 -11.98 -0.76
N ALA A 12 -0.02 -12.70 -0.64
CA ALA A 12 -0.23 -13.70 0.43
C ALA A 12 0.72 -14.91 0.38
N ALA A 13 1.22 -15.27 -0.81
CA ALA A 13 2.25 -16.30 -0.95
C ALA A 13 3.64 -15.77 -0.56
N TYR A 14 3.86 -14.46 -0.72
CA TYR A 14 5.12 -13.81 -0.43
C TYR A 14 5.30 -13.48 1.06
N HIS A 15 4.26 -13.02 1.76
CA HIS A 15 4.29 -12.68 3.18
C HIS A 15 3.52 -13.72 4.01
N GLN A 16 4.22 -14.41 4.89
CA GLN A 16 3.67 -15.51 5.67
C GLN A 16 3.81 -15.32 7.17
N ASP A 17 4.79 -14.52 7.61
CA ASP A 17 5.01 -14.27 9.03
C ASP A 17 3.97 -13.26 9.54
N GLY A 18 3.15 -13.67 10.51
CA GLY A 18 2.12 -12.82 11.09
C GLY A 18 2.68 -11.55 11.74
N ARG A 19 3.93 -11.57 12.24
CA ARG A 19 4.60 -10.38 12.79
C ARG A 19 4.93 -9.39 11.70
N ASN A 20 5.40 -9.87 10.55
CA ASN A 20 5.66 -9.03 9.38
C ASN A 20 4.35 -8.42 8.84
N ILE A 21 3.29 -9.22 8.74
CA ILE A 21 1.98 -8.71 8.33
C ILE A 21 1.47 -7.65 9.33
N ALA A 22 1.64 -7.87 10.64
CA ALA A 22 1.26 -6.89 11.66
C ALA A 22 2.04 -5.58 11.54
N THR A 23 3.35 -5.62 11.27
CA THR A 23 4.11 -4.39 11.04
C THR A 23 3.71 -3.70 9.74
N HIS A 24 3.32 -4.44 8.70
CA HIS A 24 2.77 -3.86 7.47
C HIS A 24 1.47 -3.10 7.72
N PHE A 25 0.56 -3.66 8.53
CA PHE A 25 -0.68 -3.01 8.95
C PHE A 25 -0.47 -1.64 9.62
N PHE A 26 0.70 -1.38 10.19
CA PHE A 26 1.08 -0.07 10.71
C PHE A 26 1.92 0.75 9.72
N GLY A 27 3.01 0.16 9.21
CA GLY A 27 4.02 0.85 8.42
C GLY A 27 3.51 1.31 7.06
N ILE A 28 2.67 0.52 6.37
CA ILE A 28 2.14 0.89 5.06
C ILE A 28 1.21 2.11 5.16
N PRO A 29 0.18 2.16 6.03
CA PRO A 29 -0.64 3.36 6.19
C PRO A 29 0.17 4.61 6.54
N VAL A 30 1.15 4.48 7.45
CA VAL A 30 2.04 5.58 7.83
C VAL A 30 2.84 6.10 6.64
N ILE A 31 3.39 5.21 5.79
CA ILE A 31 4.10 5.61 4.57
C ILE A 31 3.16 6.25 3.55
N VAL A 32 1.94 5.74 3.38
CA VAL A 32 0.95 6.35 2.46
C VAL A 32 0.65 7.80 2.87
N VAL A 33 0.45 8.05 4.17
CA VAL A 33 0.27 9.42 4.69
C VAL A 33 1.53 10.26 4.50
N ALA A 34 2.72 9.71 4.78
CA ALA A 34 3.98 10.42 4.62
C ALA A 34 4.21 10.88 3.17
N VAL A 35 3.99 9.98 2.20
CA VAL A 35 4.08 10.29 0.77
C VAL A 35 3.05 11.36 0.40
N ALA A 36 1.80 11.21 0.85
CA ALA A 36 0.77 12.22 0.60
C ALA A 36 1.15 13.60 1.16
N VAL A 37 1.68 13.68 2.38
CA VAL A 37 2.17 14.92 3.00
C VAL A 37 3.29 15.56 2.17
N LEU A 38 4.34 14.80 1.86
CA LEU A 38 5.50 15.31 1.11
C LEU A 38 5.09 15.77 -0.29
N PHE A 39 4.17 15.06 -0.93
CA PHE A 39 3.78 15.33 -2.31
C PHE A 39 2.63 16.35 -2.43
N SER A 40 2.04 16.81 -1.32
CA SER A 40 0.96 17.79 -1.32
C SER A 40 1.44 19.25 -1.31
N ARG A 41 2.74 19.50 -1.13
CA ARG A 41 3.28 20.87 -1.07
C ARG A 41 3.76 21.43 -2.41
N PRO A 42 4.49 20.69 -3.25
CA PRO A 42 4.86 21.19 -4.57
C PRO A 42 3.61 21.43 -5.41
N VAL A 43 3.48 22.64 -5.98
CA VAL A 43 2.39 23.00 -6.89
C VAL A 43 2.94 22.97 -8.31
N LEU A 44 2.40 22.08 -9.13
CA LEU A 44 2.80 21.90 -10.54
C LEU A 44 1.99 22.80 -11.49
N GLY A 45 0.84 23.28 -11.03
CA GLY A 45 -0.06 24.14 -11.79
C GLY A 45 -1.33 24.43 -11.01
N LEU A 46 -2.19 25.25 -11.60
CA LEU A 46 -3.51 25.58 -11.05
C LEU A 46 -4.58 25.19 -12.08
N LEU A 47 -5.63 24.53 -11.62
CA LEU A 47 -6.85 24.38 -12.40
C LEU A 47 -7.68 25.69 -12.36
N PRO A 48 -8.63 25.89 -13.28
CA PRO A 48 -9.63 26.93 -13.16
C PRO A 48 -10.29 26.91 -11.77
N GLY A 49 -10.44 28.09 -11.16
CA GLY A 49 -10.92 28.22 -9.77
C GLY A 49 -9.82 28.14 -8.70
N GLY A 50 -8.54 28.10 -9.09
CA GLY A 50 -7.41 28.22 -8.15
C GLY A 50 -7.04 26.93 -7.43
N VAL A 51 -7.57 25.78 -7.86
CA VAL A 51 -7.25 24.48 -7.25
C VAL A 51 -5.82 24.08 -7.62
N ALA A 52 -4.97 23.89 -6.61
CA ALA A 52 -3.59 23.49 -6.79
C ALA A 52 -3.48 22.03 -7.29
N VAL A 53 -2.78 21.84 -8.40
CA VAL A 53 -2.39 20.51 -8.90
C VAL A 53 -1.07 20.15 -8.25
N THR A 54 -1.11 19.16 -7.37
CA THR A 54 0.07 18.66 -6.65
C THR A 54 0.44 17.26 -7.14
N PRO A 55 1.72 16.83 -6.99
CA PRO A 55 2.10 15.45 -7.25
C PRO A 55 1.24 14.42 -6.49
N ALA A 56 0.78 14.75 -5.28
CA ALA A 56 -0.09 13.89 -4.48
C ALA A 56 -1.45 13.65 -5.17
N LEU A 57 -2.04 14.69 -5.77
CA LEU A 57 -3.30 14.57 -6.50
C LEU A 57 -3.15 13.69 -7.75
N LEU A 58 -2.03 13.83 -8.47
CA LEU A 58 -1.74 13.00 -9.64
C LEU A 58 -1.57 11.52 -9.25
N LEU A 59 -0.85 11.26 -8.15
CA LEU A 59 -0.70 9.90 -7.61
C LEU A 59 -2.04 9.31 -7.16
N LEU A 60 -2.87 10.10 -6.46
CA LEU A 60 -4.21 9.68 -6.05
C LEU A 60 -5.04 9.23 -7.26
N VAL A 61 -5.09 10.05 -8.32
CA VAL A 61 -5.84 9.71 -9.55
C VAL A 61 -5.27 8.46 -10.20
N ALA A 62 -3.96 8.40 -10.42
CA ALA A 62 -3.32 7.27 -11.10
C ALA A 62 -3.54 5.94 -10.36
N VAL A 63 -3.32 5.94 -9.05
CA VAL A 63 -3.47 4.75 -8.20
C VAL A 63 -4.94 4.35 -8.05
N THR A 64 -5.85 5.33 -7.93
CA THR A 64 -7.30 5.05 -7.89
C THR A 64 -7.78 4.42 -9.20
N VAL A 65 -7.38 4.95 -10.35
CA VAL A 65 -7.72 4.37 -11.66
C VAL A 65 -7.19 2.94 -11.76
N PHE A 66 -5.97 2.68 -11.27
CA PHE A 66 -5.43 1.33 -11.22
C PHE A 66 -6.30 0.40 -10.36
N TYR A 67 -6.69 0.80 -9.15
CA TYR A 67 -7.54 -0.03 -8.28
C TYR A 67 -8.96 -0.22 -8.82
N LEU A 68 -9.59 0.81 -9.38
CA LEU A 68 -10.91 0.69 -10.01
C LEU A 68 -10.91 -0.31 -11.18
N ARG A 69 -9.79 -0.42 -11.90
CA ARG A 69 -9.61 -1.44 -12.95
C ARG A 69 -9.42 -2.86 -12.39
N LEU A 70 -9.02 -3.00 -11.13
CA LEU A 70 -8.91 -4.30 -10.47
C LEU A 70 -10.25 -4.74 -9.88
N ASP A 71 -10.92 -3.85 -9.13
CA ASP A 71 -12.23 -4.07 -8.56
C ASP A 71 -12.84 -2.72 -8.11
N VAL A 72 -14.10 -2.48 -8.47
CA VAL A 72 -14.77 -1.19 -8.19
C VAL A 72 -14.93 -0.93 -6.70
N VAL A 73 -15.27 -1.94 -5.90
CA VAL A 73 -15.51 -1.76 -4.45
C VAL A 73 -14.20 -1.44 -3.74
N PHE A 74 -13.14 -2.21 -4.01
CA PHE A 74 -11.83 -1.93 -3.46
C PHE A 74 -11.25 -0.62 -3.97
N GLY A 75 -11.47 -0.28 -5.25
CA GLY A 75 -11.04 0.98 -5.83
C GLY A 75 -11.69 2.20 -5.18
N LEU A 76 -13.00 2.16 -4.91
CA LEU A 76 -13.70 3.24 -4.21
C LEU A 76 -13.28 3.35 -2.74
N ALA A 77 -13.07 2.22 -2.06
CA ALA A 77 -12.57 2.22 -0.69
C ALA A 77 -11.15 2.81 -0.61
N MET A 78 -10.25 2.40 -1.50
CA MET A 78 -8.90 2.97 -1.59
C MET A 78 -8.90 4.45 -1.99
N LEU A 79 -9.80 4.89 -2.87
CA LEU A 79 -10.00 6.32 -3.16
C LEU A 79 -10.32 7.10 -1.88
N GLY A 80 -11.22 6.59 -1.04
CA GLY A 80 -11.54 7.20 0.25
C GLY A 80 -10.32 7.28 1.17
N LEU A 81 -9.58 6.17 1.32
CA LEU A 81 -8.41 6.10 2.22
C LEU A 81 -7.24 6.98 1.75
N ILE A 82 -6.87 6.91 0.48
CA ILE A 82 -5.78 7.73 -0.07
C ILE A 82 -6.24 9.19 -0.19
N GLY A 83 -7.51 9.44 -0.54
CA GLY A 83 -8.09 10.77 -0.56
C GLY A 83 -8.03 11.45 0.81
N MET A 84 -8.31 10.71 1.89
CA MET A 84 -8.11 11.18 3.27
C MET A 84 -6.63 11.50 3.55
N ALA A 85 -5.70 10.63 3.13
CA ALA A 85 -4.27 10.89 3.29
C ALA A 85 -3.81 12.15 2.54
N VAL A 86 -4.30 12.38 1.31
CA VAL A 86 -4.03 13.60 0.53
C VAL A 86 -4.65 14.83 1.18
N TRP A 87 -5.86 14.72 1.72
CA TRP A 87 -6.49 15.80 2.48
C TRP A 87 -5.67 16.19 3.72
N VAL A 88 -5.21 15.21 4.51
CA VAL A 88 -4.27 15.45 5.61
C VAL A 88 -2.99 16.10 5.10
N GLY A 89 -2.44 15.58 4.00
CA GLY A 89 -1.22 16.10 3.37
C GLY A 89 -1.34 17.58 2.98
N HIS A 90 -2.49 17.97 2.44
CA HIS A 90 -2.77 19.36 2.08
C HIS A 90 -2.74 20.30 3.30
N HIS A 91 -3.36 19.90 4.42
CA HIS A 91 -3.35 20.69 5.65
C HIS A 91 -1.94 20.83 6.24
N VAL A 92 -1.18 19.74 6.26
CA VAL A 92 0.21 19.76 6.75
C VAL A 92 1.10 20.62 5.84
N ALA A 93 0.90 20.57 4.52
CA ALA A 93 1.65 21.35 3.54
C ALA A 93 1.49 22.87 3.71
N ALA A 94 0.36 23.32 4.28
CA ALA A 94 0.08 24.73 4.57
C ALA A 94 0.89 25.28 5.77
N HIS A 95 1.56 24.41 6.55
CA HIS A 95 2.37 24.82 7.68
C HIS A 95 3.79 25.25 7.23
N SER A 96 4.63 25.64 8.20
CA SER A 96 6.01 26.02 7.94
C SER A 96 6.79 24.89 7.25
N THR A 97 7.85 25.24 6.51
CA THR A 97 8.68 24.24 5.81
C THR A 97 9.26 23.21 6.76
N VAL A 98 9.67 23.65 7.95
CA VAL A 98 10.19 22.76 8.98
C VAL A 98 9.10 21.79 9.45
N ALA A 99 7.91 22.28 9.81
CA ALA A 99 6.82 21.42 10.27
C ALA A 99 6.41 20.38 9.22
N TRP A 100 6.25 20.80 7.95
CA TRP A 100 5.93 19.91 6.84
C TRP A 100 7.00 18.83 6.62
N LEU A 101 8.28 19.21 6.59
CA LEU A 101 9.38 18.24 6.43
C LEU A 101 9.48 17.30 7.64
N SER A 102 9.37 17.82 8.86
CA SER A 102 9.43 17.02 10.08
C SER A 102 8.33 15.97 10.13
N VAL A 103 7.08 16.32 9.79
CA VAL A 103 5.97 15.37 9.73
C VAL A 103 6.16 14.39 8.57
N GLY A 104 6.39 14.88 7.36
CA GLY A 104 6.51 14.04 6.17
C GLY A 104 7.67 13.05 6.25
N LEU A 105 8.88 13.53 6.52
CA LEU A 105 10.07 12.67 6.64
C LEU A 105 10.03 11.81 7.90
N GLY A 106 9.53 12.35 9.02
CA GLY A 106 9.40 11.60 10.27
C GLY A 106 8.51 10.37 10.10
N LEU A 107 7.30 10.56 9.54
CA LEU A 107 6.39 9.45 9.23
C LEU A 107 7.01 8.49 8.22
N PHE A 108 7.66 9.00 7.17
CA PHE A 108 8.29 8.16 6.15
C PHE A 108 9.35 7.22 6.75
N VAL A 109 10.26 7.78 7.55
CA VAL A 109 11.33 7.02 8.21
C VAL A 109 10.76 6.02 9.22
N ILE A 110 9.83 6.43 10.07
CA ILE A 110 9.20 5.54 11.07
C ILE A 110 8.49 4.37 10.38
N GLY A 111 7.67 4.66 9.38
CA GLY A 111 6.93 3.61 8.66
C GLY A 111 7.86 2.61 7.97
N TRP A 112 8.98 3.07 7.40
CA TRP A 112 9.98 2.19 6.80
C TRP A 112 10.74 1.35 7.82
N ILE A 113 11.15 1.94 8.95
CA ILE A 113 11.79 1.18 10.04
C ILE A 113 10.88 0.04 10.47
N VAL A 114 9.60 0.31 10.71
CA VAL A 114 8.62 -0.71 11.12
C VAL A 114 8.46 -1.80 10.05
N GLN A 115 8.37 -1.42 8.76
CA GLN A 115 8.33 -2.42 7.68
C GLN A 115 9.60 -3.28 7.64
N PHE A 116 10.80 -2.68 7.71
CA PHE A 116 12.05 -3.42 7.66
C PHE A 116 12.22 -4.38 8.85
N VAL A 117 11.75 -4.00 10.04
CA VAL A 117 11.68 -4.90 11.20
C VAL A 117 10.79 -6.11 10.90
N GLY A 118 9.63 -5.90 10.26
CA GLY A 118 8.79 -6.99 9.78
C GLY A 118 9.50 -7.93 8.82
N HIS A 119 10.15 -7.36 7.80
CA HIS A 119 10.90 -8.11 6.79
C HIS A 119 12.09 -8.87 7.37
N TYR A 120 12.70 -8.34 8.43
CA TYR A 120 13.73 -9.05 9.19
C TYR A 120 13.15 -10.33 9.82
N TYR A 121 11.95 -10.27 10.41
CA TYR A 121 11.27 -11.47 10.94
C TYR A 121 10.89 -12.47 9.84
N GLU A 122 10.42 -11.98 8.69
CA GLU A 122 10.04 -12.82 7.53
C GLU A 122 11.26 -13.49 6.86
N GLY A 123 12.46 -12.90 7.00
CA GLY A 123 13.66 -13.35 6.29
C GLY A 123 13.58 -13.15 4.76
N ARG A 124 12.66 -12.29 4.31
CA ARG A 124 12.48 -11.91 2.89
C ARG A 124 12.59 -10.41 2.75
N LYS A 125 13.28 -9.97 1.71
CA LYS A 125 13.34 -8.55 1.34
C LYS A 125 11.92 -8.01 1.02
N PRO A 126 11.71 -6.70 1.05
CA PRO A 126 10.46 -6.12 0.60
C PRO A 126 10.13 -6.47 -0.85
N ALA A 127 8.86 -6.77 -1.12
CA ALA A 127 8.41 -7.17 -2.46
C ALA A 127 8.68 -6.09 -3.53
N PHE A 128 8.71 -4.81 -3.14
CA PHE A 128 9.00 -3.73 -4.09
C PHE A 128 10.44 -3.73 -4.62
N VAL A 129 11.35 -4.44 -3.96
CA VAL A 129 12.73 -4.63 -4.44
C VAL A 129 12.75 -5.54 -5.67
N ASP A 130 11.77 -6.45 -5.79
CA ASP A 130 11.59 -7.30 -6.97
C ASP A 130 10.75 -6.60 -8.05
N ASP A 131 9.67 -5.92 -7.66
CA ASP A 131 8.75 -5.23 -8.57
C ASP A 131 8.10 -4.03 -7.86
N LEU A 132 8.31 -2.81 -8.38
CA LEU A 132 7.75 -1.57 -7.82
C LEU A 132 6.23 -1.61 -7.64
N ALA A 133 5.50 -2.43 -8.41
CA ALA A 133 4.07 -2.64 -8.21
C ALA A 133 3.74 -3.10 -6.78
N GLY A 134 4.67 -3.77 -6.09
CA GLY A 134 4.55 -4.18 -4.68
C GLY A 134 4.20 -3.02 -3.73
N LEU A 135 4.65 -1.79 -4.02
CA LEU A 135 4.28 -0.59 -3.24
C LEU A 135 2.80 -0.25 -3.34
N VAL A 136 2.18 -0.51 -4.49
CA VAL A 136 0.76 -0.21 -4.76
C VAL A 136 -0.11 -1.41 -4.37
N ILE A 137 0.40 -2.64 -4.48
CA ILE A 137 -0.34 -3.84 -4.07
C ILE A 137 -0.42 -3.99 -2.55
N GLY A 138 0.62 -3.61 -1.80
CA GLY A 138 0.63 -3.71 -0.33
C GLY A 138 -0.56 -3.04 0.36
N PRO A 139 -0.85 -1.74 0.12
CA PRO A 139 -2.02 -1.07 0.68
C PRO A 139 -3.35 -1.77 0.35
N LEU A 140 -3.51 -2.20 -0.90
CA LEU A 140 -4.71 -2.90 -1.35
C LEU A 140 -4.86 -4.27 -0.66
N PHE A 141 -3.77 -4.97 -0.44
CA PHE A 141 -3.75 -6.24 0.28
C PHE A 141 -4.24 -6.07 1.72
N LEU A 142 -3.76 -5.06 2.45
CA LEU A 142 -4.21 -4.79 3.83
C LEU A 142 -5.70 -4.46 3.90
N LEU A 143 -6.21 -3.70 2.93
CA LEU A 143 -7.64 -3.45 2.82
C LEU A 143 -8.41 -4.76 2.56
N ALA A 144 -7.93 -5.63 1.67
CA ALA A 144 -8.54 -6.92 1.40
C ALA A 144 -8.59 -7.80 2.65
N GLU A 145 -7.48 -7.92 3.38
CA GLU A 145 -7.43 -8.66 4.65
C GLU A 145 -8.39 -8.10 5.69
N THR A 146 -8.51 -6.77 5.78
CA THR A 146 -9.50 -6.11 6.68
C THR A 146 -10.92 -6.46 6.28
N VAL A 147 -11.24 -6.40 4.98
CA VAL A 147 -12.55 -6.77 4.42
C VAL A 147 -12.87 -8.24 4.68
N PHE A 148 -11.89 -9.13 4.52
CA PHE A 148 -12.04 -10.55 4.81
C PHE A 148 -12.25 -10.83 6.30
N ALA A 149 -11.55 -10.11 7.18
CA ALA A 149 -11.71 -10.20 8.62
C ALA A 149 -13.11 -9.72 9.08
N MET A 150 -13.71 -8.77 8.36
CA MET A 150 -15.11 -8.36 8.57
C MET A 150 -16.14 -9.37 8.04
N GLY A 151 -15.71 -10.51 7.48
CA GLY A 151 -16.61 -11.53 6.93
C GLY A 151 -17.17 -11.19 5.54
N LEU A 152 -16.64 -10.16 4.88
CA LEU A 152 -17.07 -9.74 3.54
C LEU A 152 -16.22 -10.41 2.45
N ARG A 153 -16.76 -10.46 1.22
CA ARG A 153 -16.05 -10.97 0.02
C ARG A 153 -15.52 -12.40 0.17
N GLY A 154 -16.25 -13.28 0.86
CA GLY A 154 -15.82 -14.66 1.15
C GLY A 154 -15.34 -15.47 -0.05
N ALA A 155 -16.03 -15.40 -1.19
CA ALA A 155 -15.61 -16.09 -2.42
C ALA A 155 -14.20 -15.67 -2.89
N LEU A 156 -13.89 -14.35 -2.83
CA LEU A 156 -12.58 -13.84 -3.19
C LEU A 156 -11.52 -14.27 -2.17
N ARG A 157 -11.84 -14.23 -0.87
CA ARG A 157 -10.94 -14.71 0.20
C ARG A 157 -10.54 -16.17 -0.03
N ASP A 158 -11.53 -17.02 -0.30
CA ASP A 158 -11.32 -18.46 -0.48
C ASP A 158 -10.52 -18.74 -1.77
N GLU A 159 -10.78 -17.98 -2.84
CA GLU A 159 -9.98 -18.01 -4.07
C GLU A 159 -8.52 -17.60 -3.82
N VAL A 160 -8.29 -16.47 -3.15
CA VAL A 160 -6.94 -15.96 -2.82
C VAL A 160 -6.18 -16.98 -1.98
N ALA A 161 -6.82 -17.56 -0.95
CA ALA A 161 -6.21 -18.56 -0.09
C ALA A 161 -5.86 -19.85 -0.85
N SER A 162 -6.76 -20.30 -1.73
CA SER A 162 -6.55 -21.45 -2.62
C SER A 162 -5.35 -21.24 -3.54
N ARG A 163 -5.33 -20.12 -4.28
CA ARG A 163 -4.24 -19.77 -5.19
C ARG A 163 -2.91 -19.61 -4.45
N ALA A 164 -2.90 -18.92 -3.31
CA ALA A 164 -1.69 -18.74 -2.52
C ALA A 164 -1.12 -20.08 -2.02
N ARG A 165 -1.98 -21.04 -1.63
CA ARG A 165 -1.53 -22.41 -1.30
C ARG A 165 -0.90 -23.10 -2.51
N ALA A 166 -1.53 -23.04 -3.68
CA ALA A 166 -1.01 -23.65 -4.89
C ALA A 166 0.34 -23.05 -5.32
N MET A 167 0.48 -21.71 -5.27
CA MET A 167 1.72 -21.00 -5.60
C MET A 167 2.88 -21.42 -4.69
N ARG A 168 2.60 -21.64 -3.39
CA ARG A 168 3.60 -22.14 -2.44
C ARG A 168 4.01 -23.57 -2.71
N ALA A 169 3.06 -24.44 -3.06
CA ALA A 169 3.35 -25.84 -3.40
C ALA A 169 4.18 -25.96 -4.69
N ALA A 170 3.98 -25.05 -5.64
CA ALA A 170 4.73 -25.00 -6.89
C ALA A 170 6.11 -24.31 -6.75
N ALA A 171 6.34 -23.55 -5.68
CA ALA A 171 7.63 -22.94 -5.44
C ALA A 171 8.67 -24.04 -5.12
N PRO A 172 9.80 -24.10 -5.83
CA PRO A 172 10.83 -25.09 -5.53
C PRO A 172 11.23 -24.97 -4.06
N GLY A 173 11.10 -26.08 -3.33
CA GLY A 173 11.31 -26.11 -1.88
C GLY A 173 12.68 -25.54 -1.52
N LYS A 174 12.73 -24.64 -0.54
CA LYS A 174 13.97 -24.19 0.10
C LYS A 174 14.59 -25.29 1.00
N HIS A 175 14.65 -26.54 0.53
CA HIS A 175 15.35 -27.64 1.19
C HIS A 175 16.21 -28.39 0.17
N ALA A 176 17.34 -27.78 -0.21
CA ALA A 176 18.49 -28.45 -0.79
C ALA A 176 19.75 -27.58 -0.64
N ALA A 177 20.05 -27.13 0.58
CA ALA A 177 21.37 -26.65 0.98
C ALA A 177 21.47 -26.67 2.52
N ALA A 178 22.50 -27.37 3.00
CA ALA A 178 22.88 -27.73 4.37
C ALA A 178 22.13 -28.91 4.99
#